data_AF-A0A6A5ZZM4-F1
#
_entry.id   AF-A0A6A5ZZM4-F1
#
_cell.length_a   1.000
_cell.length_b   1.000
_cell.length_c   1.000
_cell.angle_alpha   90.00
_cell.angle_beta   90.00
_cell.angle_gamma   90.00
#
_symmetry.space_group_name_H-M   'P 1'
#
loop_
_entity.id
_entity.type
_entity.pdbx_description
1 polymer ?
#
loop_
_entity_poly.entity_id
_entity_poly.type
_entity_poly.pdbx_seq_one_letter_code
_entity_poly.pdbx_strand_id
1 'polypeptide(L)'
;MRFQTKVRSRVRTKVKPKVKRSPGRDWESELREVRQRICAGKRKELALANRLCDIDDEIQELVWERAEVILQRNQILSESIEPVIESYSRAFNQSLMAKMRKRLPLELRDMIYAHLWDFETLDTAPHRMFSPLKEPCRESKGKCKTSEHAHDDKPHFVNPDFVGREASLEIVKAWYKAAAISHGHLFFAYTSDAIKSLLTTDAFHVGLNPATVLRAMTIDVNLDCLAAMEKQRKVISGTETTDMLDIPSLQQEFEPLLKVKNKTGFKLTFDVTQWHIRLNVWKEMFEVVKPVVDVFKKEGAIIRVIFKCHYHLDGYIRLEGELDTASIFPPPTWHQDAVAHFDKLPHIPESDRDYRYENDPDYDPDEDSNPDPYDYFFP
;
A
#
# COMPACT_ATOMS: atom_id res chain seq x y z
N MET A 1 10.55 -23.85 9.50
CA MET A 1 11.31 -25.09 9.81
C MET A 1 10.34 -26.20 10.21
N ARG A 2 10.13 -27.20 9.34
CA ARG A 2 9.27 -28.37 9.64
C ARG A 2 10.12 -29.49 10.26
N PHE A 3 9.87 -29.84 11.51
CA PHE A 3 10.50 -31.00 12.14
C PHE A 3 9.89 -32.29 11.54
N GLN A 4 10.67 -32.99 10.71
CA GLN A 4 10.35 -34.35 10.27
C GLN A 4 10.70 -35.35 11.38
N THR A 5 9.69 -35.84 12.09
CA THR A 5 9.86 -36.91 13.08
C THR A 5 10.03 -38.25 12.37
N LYS A 6 11.27 -38.75 12.26
CA LYS A 6 11.59 -40.09 11.77
C LYS A 6 11.03 -41.16 12.71
N VAL A 7 9.84 -41.69 12.41
CA VAL A 7 9.30 -42.88 13.07
C VAL A 7 10.04 -44.11 12.52
N ARG A 8 10.96 -44.67 13.32
CA ARG A 8 11.59 -45.97 13.03
C ARG A 8 10.60 -47.10 13.36
N SER A 9 9.97 -47.67 12.33
CA SER A 9 9.20 -48.92 12.45
C SER A 9 10.15 -50.11 12.63
N ARG A 10 10.29 -50.59 13.88
CA ARG A 10 10.95 -51.88 14.16
C ARG A 10 9.94 -53.02 13.93
N VAL A 11 10.15 -53.79 12.88
CA VAL A 11 9.48 -55.08 12.63
C VAL A 11 9.87 -56.05 13.74
N ARG A 12 8.91 -56.40 14.61
CA ARG A 12 9.08 -57.44 15.64
C ARG A 12 8.91 -58.82 15.01
N THR A 13 10.00 -59.58 14.93
CA THR A 13 9.98 -61.02 14.67
C THR A 13 9.26 -61.76 15.81
N LYS A 14 8.20 -62.50 15.47
CA LYS A 14 7.45 -63.36 16.40
C LYS A 14 8.28 -64.59 16.77
N VAL A 15 9.14 -64.47 17.77
CA VAL A 15 9.70 -65.64 18.47
C VAL A 15 8.66 -66.11 19.49
N LYS A 16 8.07 -67.29 19.29
CA LYS A 16 7.20 -67.94 20.28
C LYS A 16 8.08 -68.54 21.39
N PRO A 17 8.09 -68.02 22.62
CA PRO A 17 8.88 -68.63 23.68
C PRO A 17 8.18 -69.92 24.14
N LYS A 18 8.91 -71.05 24.14
CA LYS A 18 8.49 -72.28 24.82
C LYS A 18 8.49 -72.03 26.33
N VAL A 19 7.30 -71.83 26.90
CA VAL A 19 7.12 -71.70 28.35
C VAL A 19 7.30 -73.08 28.99
N LYS A 20 8.50 -73.34 29.51
CA LYS A 20 8.71 -74.46 30.46
C LYS A 20 7.98 -74.11 31.76
N ARG A 21 6.90 -74.83 32.06
CA ARG A 21 6.16 -74.70 33.33
C ARG A 21 7.09 -75.14 34.47
N SER A 22 7.63 -74.17 35.21
CA SER A 22 8.34 -74.41 36.47
C SER A 22 7.30 -74.86 37.52
N PRO A 23 7.43 -76.04 38.15
CA PRO A 23 6.54 -76.44 39.23
C PRO A 23 6.85 -75.58 40.47
N GLY A 24 5.82 -75.05 41.12
CA GLY A 24 5.95 -74.41 42.44
C GLY A 24 6.09 -72.89 42.48
N ARG A 25 5.72 -72.14 41.44
CA ARG A 25 5.61 -70.67 41.53
C ARG A 25 4.25 -70.25 42.11
N ASP A 26 4.28 -69.55 43.24
CA ASP A 26 3.11 -68.91 43.86
C ASP A 26 2.70 -67.66 43.05
N TRP A 27 1.96 -67.92 41.98
CA TRP A 27 1.47 -66.92 41.05
C TRP A 27 0.51 -65.91 41.70
N GLU A 28 -0.16 -66.27 42.80
CA GLU A 28 -1.02 -65.35 43.54
C GLU A 28 -0.21 -64.27 44.27
N SER A 29 0.92 -64.65 44.85
CA SER A 29 1.87 -63.70 45.45
C SER A 29 2.46 -62.74 44.42
N GLU A 30 2.96 -63.26 43.29
CA GLU A 30 3.52 -62.43 42.21
C GLU A 30 2.46 -61.47 41.63
N LEU A 31 1.22 -61.93 41.41
CA LEU A 31 0.12 -61.06 40.95
C LEU A 31 -0.26 -59.99 41.97
N ARG A 32 -0.24 -60.31 43.27
CA ARG A 32 -0.47 -59.31 44.33
C ARG A 32 0.61 -58.24 44.32
N GLU A 33 1.88 -58.60 44.18
CA GLU A 33 2.97 -57.63 44.08
C GLU A 33 2.85 -56.74 42.84
N VAL A 34 2.58 -57.32 41.67
CA VAL A 34 2.39 -56.56 40.43
C VAL A 34 1.23 -55.59 40.57
N ARG A 35 0.10 -56.04 41.13
CA ARG A 35 -1.06 -55.18 41.39
C ARG A 35 -0.70 -54.04 42.34
N GLN A 36 0.03 -54.31 43.42
CA GLN A 36 0.48 -53.27 44.35
C GLN A 36 1.39 -52.25 43.65
N ARG A 37 2.34 -52.69 42.81
CA ARG A 37 3.21 -51.78 42.04
C ARG A 37 2.42 -50.93 41.05
N ILE A 38 1.44 -51.50 40.34
CA ILE A 38 0.56 -50.76 39.43
C ILE A 38 -0.27 -49.72 40.19
N CYS A 39 -0.88 -50.11 41.32
CA CYS A 39 -1.64 -49.19 42.16
C CYS A 39 -0.77 -48.06 42.71
N ALA A 40 0.46 -48.35 43.16
CA ALA A 40 1.41 -47.35 43.59
C ALA A 40 1.83 -46.42 42.45
N GLY A 41 2.06 -46.95 41.24
CA GLY A 41 2.33 -46.17 40.03
C GLY A 41 1.19 -45.21 39.70
N LYS A 42 -0.05 -45.70 39.66
CA LYS A 42 -1.25 -44.87 39.41
C LYS A 42 -1.46 -43.78 40.45
N ARG A 43 -1.19 -44.06 41.74
CA ARG A 43 -1.24 -43.04 42.80
C ARG A 43 -0.19 -41.96 42.61
N LYS A 44 1.03 -42.33 42.20
CA LYS A 44 2.09 -41.36 41.86
C LYS A 44 1.71 -40.53 40.63
N GLU A 45 1.17 -41.16 39.60
CA GLU A 45 0.70 -40.49 38.38
C GLU A 45 -0.42 -39.48 38.70
N LEU A 46 -1.42 -39.87 39.49
CA LEU A 46 -2.48 -38.96 39.94
C LEU A 46 -1.93 -37.81 40.80
N ALA A 47 -1.00 -38.08 41.71
CA ALA A 47 -0.37 -37.03 42.51
C ALA A 47 0.45 -36.05 41.66
N LEU A 48 1.12 -36.53 40.61
CA LEU A 48 1.81 -35.68 39.64
C LEU A 48 0.83 -34.87 38.80
N ALA A 49 -0.27 -35.47 38.35
CA ALA A 49 -1.31 -34.77 37.60
C ALA A 49 -1.93 -33.63 38.42
N ASN A 50 -2.27 -33.89 39.69
CA ASN A 50 -2.77 -32.84 40.58
C ASN A 50 -1.73 -31.72 40.77
N ARG A 51 -0.47 -32.08 40.99
CA ARG A 51 0.61 -31.08 41.11
C ARG A 51 0.82 -30.27 39.83
N LEU A 52 0.61 -30.87 38.66
CA LEU A 52 0.66 -30.14 37.38
C LEU A 52 -0.50 -29.15 37.28
N CYS A 53 -1.72 -29.53 37.68
CA CYS A 53 -2.83 -28.60 37.75
C CYS A 53 -2.54 -27.44 38.71
N ASP A 54 -2.00 -27.70 39.91
CA ASP A 54 -1.65 -26.66 40.88
C ASP A 54 -0.62 -25.66 40.30
N ILE A 55 0.37 -26.17 39.53
CA ILE A 55 1.37 -25.33 38.84
C ILE A 55 0.74 -24.54 37.70
N ASP A 56 -0.17 -25.13 36.92
CA ASP A 56 -0.86 -24.42 35.84
C ASP A 56 -1.72 -23.28 36.39
N ASP A 57 -2.41 -23.50 37.51
CA ASP A 57 -3.17 -22.45 38.22
C ASP A 57 -2.25 -21.32 38.71
N GLU A 58 -1.09 -21.65 39.31
CA GLU A 58 -0.07 -20.67 39.72
C GLU A 58 0.48 -19.87 38.52
N ILE A 59 0.71 -20.52 37.37
CA ILE A 59 1.13 -19.84 36.14
C ILE A 59 0.06 -18.86 35.66
N GLN A 60 -1.23 -19.23 35.69
CA GLN A 60 -2.31 -18.34 35.28
C GLN A 60 -2.43 -17.13 36.20
N GLU A 61 -2.30 -17.32 37.52
CA GLU A 61 -2.29 -16.23 38.50
C GLU A 61 -1.15 -15.25 38.22
N LEU A 62 0.08 -15.75 38.01
CA LEU A 62 1.23 -14.91 37.68
C LEU A 62 1.08 -14.17 36.33
N VAL A 63 0.43 -14.79 35.34
CA VAL A 63 0.12 -14.12 34.06
C VAL A 63 -0.86 -12.98 34.26
N TRP A 64 -1.87 -13.18 35.11
CA TRP A 64 -2.84 -12.13 35.45
C TRP A 64 -2.19 -10.98 36.21
N GLU A 65 -1.40 -11.27 37.25
CA GLU A 65 -0.66 -10.26 38.02
C GLU A 65 0.29 -9.46 37.11
N ARG A 66 1.00 -10.14 36.20
CA ARG A 66 1.87 -9.47 35.23
C ARG A 66 1.08 -8.51 34.32
N ALA A 67 -0.10 -8.91 33.86
CA ALA A 67 -0.96 -8.08 33.04
C ALA A 67 -1.40 -6.82 33.80
N GLU A 68 -1.77 -6.97 35.07
CA GLU A 68 -2.16 -5.85 35.94
C GLU A 68 -1.00 -4.87 36.18
N VAL A 69 0.21 -5.37 36.46
CA VAL A 69 1.40 -4.52 36.60
C VAL A 69 1.73 -3.77 35.30
N ILE A 70 1.56 -4.42 34.14
CA ILE A 70 1.75 -3.76 32.83
C ILE A 70 0.74 -2.62 32.66
N LEU A 71 -0.54 -2.85 33.00
CA LEU A 71 -1.57 -1.82 32.94
C LEU A 71 -1.26 -0.64 33.86
N GLN A 72 -0.90 -0.91 35.12
CA GLN A 72 -0.51 0.12 36.08
C GLN A 72 0.72 0.91 35.61
N ARG A 73 1.75 0.23 35.08
CA ARG A 73 2.93 0.88 34.50
C ARG A 73 2.55 1.80 33.35
N ASN A 74 1.71 1.33 32.42
CA ASN A 74 1.28 2.12 31.28
C ASN A 74 0.45 3.32 31.72
N GLN A 75 -0.39 3.17 32.74
CA GLN A 75 -1.14 4.26 33.35
C GLN A 75 -0.22 5.32 34.00
N ILE A 76 0.79 4.90 34.76
CA ILE A 76 1.76 5.84 35.35
C ILE A 76 2.53 6.59 34.26
N LEU A 77 2.95 5.88 33.21
CA LEU A 77 3.65 6.48 32.08
C LEU A 77 2.77 7.53 31.40
N SER A 78 1.51 7.20 31.10
CA SER A 78 0.60 8.10 30.40
C SER A 78 0.10 9.27 31.24
N GLU A 79 -0.19 9.07 32.53
CA GLU A 79 -0.74 10.13 33.38
C GLU A 79 0.33 11.10 33.90
N SER A 80 1.55 10.62 34.17
CA SER A 80 2.56 11.42 34.90
C SER A 80 3.77 11.82 34.08
N ILE A 81 4.27 10.94 33.20
CA ILE A 81 5.55 11.12 32.53
C ILE A 81 5.35 11.70 31.12
N GLU A 82 4.38 11.18 30.36
CA GLU A 82 4.11 11.63 29.00
C GLU A 82 3.83 13.14 28.91
N PRO A 83 2.96 13.76 29.73
CA PRO A 83 2.71 15.21 29.65
C PRO A 83 3.96 16.05 29.93
N VAL A 84 4.83 15.58 30.84
CA VAL A 84 6.08 16.28 31.20
C VAL A 84 7.09 16.16 30.05
N ILE A 85 7.25 14.96 29.48
CA ILE A 85 8.11 14.74 28.30
C ILE A 85 7.60 15.56 27.13
N GLU A 86 6.29 15.57 26.89
CA GLU A 86 5.67 16.31 25.80
C GLU A 86 5.91 17.81 25.95
N SER A 87 5.63 18.37 27.13
CA SER A 87 5.83 19.79 27.43
C SER A 87 7.30 20.20 27.27
N TYR A 88 8.23 19.39 27.80
CA TYR A 88 9.67 19.63 27.65
C TYR A 88 10.10 19.55 26.19
N SER A 89 9.67 18.52 25.46
CA SER A 89 9.98 18.32 24.04
C SER A 89 9.47 19.47 23.19
N ARG A 90 8.25 19.94 23.47
CA ARG A 90 7.64 21.10 22.82
C ARG A 90 8.48 22.36 23.03
N ALA A 91 8.80 22.69 24.28
CA ALA A 91 9.59 23.87 24.62
C ALA A 91 11.00 23.81 24.01
N PHE A 92 11.65 22.66 24.08
CA PHE A 92 12.98 22.44 23.51
C PHE A 92 12.97 22.58 21.99
N ASN A 93 12.07 21.88 21.29
CA ASN A 93 11.99 21.89 19.83
C ASN A 93 11.63 23.27 19.28
N GLN A 94 10.66 23.96 19.89
CA GLN A 94 10.34 25.34 19.50
C GLN A 94 11.55 26.27 19.67
N SER A 95 12.26 26.18 20.81
CA SER A 95 13.45 27.02 21.03
C SER A 95 14.56 26.69 20.03
N LEU A 96 14.79 25.42 19.72
CA LEU A 96 15.81 24.98 18.77
C LEU A 96 15.49 25.48 17.36
N MET A 97 14.26 25.25 16.89
CA MET A 97 13.81 25.64 15.55
C MET A 97 13.84 27.16 15.37
N ALA A 98 13.42 27.92 16.38
CA ALA A 98 13.53 29.38 16.36
C ALA A 98 14.99 29.86 16.24
N LYS A 99 15.92 29.25 16.99
CA LYS A 99 17.36 29.56 16.90
C LYS A 99 17.94 29.18 15.54
N MET A 100 17.57 28.02 15.00
CA MET A 100 17.99 27.57 13.66
C MET A 100 17.51 28.53 12.58
N ARG A 101 16.22 28.89 12.57
CA ARG A 101 15.66 29.84 11.60
C ARG A 101 16.28 31.23 11.68
N LYS A 102 16.69 31.67 12.87
CA LYS A 102 17.37 32.96 13.06
C LYS A 102 18.83 32.95 12.60
N ARG A 103 19.55 31.83 12.73
CA ARG A 103 21.00 31.76 12.55
C ARG A 103 21.45 31.14 11.23
N LEU A 104 20.67 30.22 10.70
CA LEU A 104 21.02 29.48 9.50
C LEU A 104 20.26 30.03 8.29
N PRO A 105 20.91 30.18 7.12
CA PRO A 105 20.21 30.44 5.87
C PRO A 105 19.31 29.25 5.49
N LEU A 106 18.31 29.50 4.64
CA LEU A 106 17.27 28.52 4.30
C LEU A 106 17.86 27.22 3.72
N GLU A 107 18.91 27.32 2.92
CA GLU A 107 19.56 26.20 2.25
C GLU A 107 20.15 25.19 3.25
N LEU A 108 20.79 25.68 4.31
CA LEU A 108 21.31 24.81 5.37
C LEU A 108 20.17 24.20 6.20
N ARG A 109 19.06 24.91 6.37
CA ARG A 109 17.88 24.35 7.05
C ARG A 109 17.22 23.27 6.22
N ASP A 110 17.06 23.48 4.93
CA ASP A 110 16.52 22.49 3.99
C ASP A 110 17.35 21.20 4.00
N MET A 111 18.69 21.30 4.08
CA MET A 111 19.57 20.12 4.24
C MET A 111 19.27 19.37 5.55
N ILE A 112 19.12 20.09 6.67
CA ILE A 112 18.78 19.46 7.96
C ILE A 112 17.39 18.82 7.91
N TYR A 113 16.40 19.51 7.32
CA TYR A 113 15.05 19.00 7.18
C TYR A 113 14.98 17.78 6.26
N ALA A 114 15.80 17.71 5.21
CA ALA A 114 15.89 16.53 4.37
C ALA A 114 16.35 15.29 5.17
N HIS A 115 17.23 15.46 6.17
CA HIS A 115 17.65 14.37 7.04
C HIS A 115 16.58 13.91 8.05
N LEU A 116 15.51 14.68 8.25
CA LEU A 116 14.36 14.23 9.05
C LEU A 116 13.47 13.25 8.29
N TRP A 117 13.63 13.19 6.96
CA TRP A 117 12.85 12.37 6.05
C TRP A 117 13.69 11.20 5.54
N ASP A 118 13.87 10.21 6.40
CA ASP A 118 14.47 8.93 6.03
C ASP A 118 13.49 8.05 5.24
N PHE A 119 13.96 6.87 4.81
CA PHE A 119 13.14 5.94 4.02
C PHE A 119 11.84 5.55 4.74
N GLU A 120 11.89 5.30 6.04
CA GLU A 120 10.73 4.85 6.83
C GLU A 120 9.69 5.96 7.01
N THR A 121 10.12 7.17 7.34
CA THR A 121 9.24 8.34 7.47
C THR A 121 8.68 8.79 6.11
N LEU A 122 9.46 8.62 5.03
CA LEU A 122 8.99 8.86 3.67
C LEU A 122 7.99 7.82 3.19
N ASP A 123 8.07 6.56 3.60
CA ASP A 123 7.15 5.49 3.18
C ASP A 123 5.84 5.52 3.98
N THR A 124 5.92 5.86 5.27
CA THR A 124 4.74 5.97 6.15
C THR A 124 3.92 7.25 5.96
N ALA A 125 4.54 8.36 5.55
CA ALA A 125 3.86 9.63 5.32
C ALA A 125 2.81 9.62 4.16
N PRO A 126 3.06 9.00 2.98
CA PRO A 126 2.11 8.91 1.87
C PRO A 126 0.78 8.28 2.25
N HIS A 127 0.77 7.26 3.12
CA HIS A 127 -0.48 6.69 3.62
C HIS A 127 -1.39 7.76 4.24
N ARG A 128 -0.84 8.85 4.77
CA ARG A 128 -1.58 10.01 5.29
C ARG A 128 -2.07 10.96 4.20
N MET A 129 -1.44 10.99 3.02
CA MET A 129 -1.95 11.70 1.85
C MET A 129 -3.13 10.97 1.19
N PHE A 130 -3.10 9.63 1.21
CA PHE A 130 -4.09 8.79 0.54
C PHE A 130 -5.27 8.39 1.44
N SER A 131 -5.08 8.29 2.76
CA SER A 131 -6.16 7.98 3.71
C SER A 131 -7.36 8.96 3.68
N PRO A 132 -7.20 10.28 3.46
CA PRO A 132 -8.33 11.21 3.32
C PRO A 132 -9.25 10.92 2.14
N LEU A 133 -8.80 10.12 1.15
CA LEU A 133 -9.65 9.66 0.05
C LEU A 133 -10.58 8.52 0.45
N LYS A 134 -10.31 7.82 1.57
CA LYS A 134 -11.12 6.67 1.99
C LYS A 134 -12.46 7.05 2.62
N GLU A 135 -12.66 8.28 3.08
CA GLU A 135 -13.99 8.85 3.33
C GLU A 135 -13.85 10.31 3.77
N PRO A 136 -14.49 11.29 3.10
CA PRO A 136 -14.63 12.62 3.68
C PRO A 136 -15.37 12.46 5.00
N CYS A 137 -14.82 12.98 6.11
CA CYS A 137 -15.42 12.93 7.43
C CYS A 137 -16.91 13.30 7.34
N ARG A 138 -17.80 12.30 7.32
CA ARG A 138 -19.24 12.46 7.04
C ARG A 138 -19.99 13.22 8.15
N GLU A 139 -19.28 13.63 9.19
CA GLU A 139 -19.77 14.53 10.23
C GLU A 139 -19.89 15.97 9.69
N SER A 140 -20.89 16.13 8.83
CA SER A 140 -21.61 17.37 8.64
C SER A 140 -21.87 18.04 10.00
N LYS A 141 -21.57 19.34 10.10
CA LYS A 141 -21.74 20.23 11.28
C LYS A 141 -20.51 20.45 12.19
N GLY A 142 -19.31 20.52 11.62
CA GLY A 142 -18.23 21.37 12.15
C GLY A 142 -17.56 20.87 13.43
N LYS A 143 -17.69 19.58 13.76
CA LYS A 143 -16.94 18.92 14.84
C LYS A 143 -16.49 17.54 14.37
N CYS A 144 -15.65 17.50 13.35
CA CYS A 144 -15.01 16.24 12.96
C CYS A 144 -14.10 15.82 14.12
N LYS A 145 -14.53 14.83 14.91
CA LYS A 145 -13.75 14.30 16.04
C LYS A 145 -12.43 13.67 15.61
N THR A 146 -12.28 13.33 14.33
CA THR A 146 -10.99 12.86 13.80
C THR A 146 -9.93 13.95 13.72
N SER A 147 -10.29 15.24 13.88
CA SER A 147 -9.27 16.29 14.00
C SER A 147 -8.44 16.16 15.28
N GLU A 148 -9.03 15.69 16.40
CA GLU A 148 -8.29 15.45 17.64
C GLU A 148 -7.26 14.32 17.47
N HIS A 149 -7.58 13.26 16.71
CA HIS A 149 -6.63 12.18 16.42
C HIS A 149 -5.70 12.45 15.22
N ALA A 150 -6.07 13.34 14.30
CA ALA A 150 -5.22 13.71 13.16
C ALA A 150 -3.98 14.51 13.59
N HIS A 151 -3.97 15.07 14.81
CA HIS A 151 -2.79 15.71 15.39
C HIS A 151 -1.79 14.71 15.98
N ASP A 152 -2.27 13.58 16.53
CA ASP A 152 -1.45 12.61 17.25
C ASP A 152 -0.56 11.76 16.33
N ASP A 153 -0.96 11.57 15.08
CA ASP A 153 -0.18 10.72 14.17
C ASP A 153 1.00 11.45 13.53
N LYS A 154 1.03 12.79 13.46
CA LYS A 154 2.12 13.49 12.75
C LYS A 154 3.46 13.27 13.47
N PRO A 155 4.59 13.14 12.74
CA PRO A 155 5.88 13.08 13.40
C PRO A 155 6.05 14.39 14.20
N HIS A 156 6.57 14.30 15.41
CA HIS A 156 6.71 15.46 16.30
C HIS A 156 7.48 16.62 15.65
N PHE A 157 8.41 16.33 14.73
CA PHE A 157 9.15 17.35 14.00
C PHE A 157 8.33 18.07 12.90
N VAL A 158 7.17 17.56 12.53
CA VAL A 158 6.21 18.23 11.63
C VAL A 158 5.14 18.98 12.40
N ASN A 159 4.76 18.51 13.59
CA ASN A 159 3.65 19.09 14.34
C ASN A 159 3.94 20.57 14.71
N PRO A 160 3.11 21.53 14.24
CA PRO A 160 3.27 22.96 14.56
C PRO A 160 3.35 23.27 16.05
N ASP A 161 2.73 22.45 16.90
CA ASP A 161 2.78 22.64 18.35
C ASP A 161 4.20 22.40 18.89
N PHE A 162 4.96 21.48 18.30
CA PHE A 162 6.33 21.16 18.71
C PHE A 162 7.40 22.03 18.07
N VAL A 163 7.25 22.37 16.79
CA VAL A 163 8.31 23.08 16.05
C VAL A 163 7.98 24.53 15.70
N GLY A 164 6.73 24.94 15.89
CA GLY A 164 6.20 26.21 15.41
C GLY A 164 5.73 26.14 13.95
N ARG A 165 4.73 26.95 13.61
CA ARG A 165 4.04 26.91 12.30
C ARG A 165 4.98 27.10 11.12
N GLU A 166 5.90 28.05 11.17
CA GLU A 166 6.73 28.30 9.99
C GLU A 166 7.84 27.25 9.82
N ALA A 167 8.39 26.71 10.91
CA ALA A 167 9.35 25.61 10.82
C ALA A 167 8.67 24.35 10.28
N SER A 168 7.47 24.05 10.77
CA SER A 168 6.61 22.98 10.24
C SER A 168 6.39 23.13 8.73
N LEU A 169 6.05 24.34 8.25
CA LEU A 169 5.93 24.62 6.81
C LEU A 169 7.22 24.39 6.02
N GLU A 170 8.37 24.82 6.55
CA GLU A 170 9.68 24.58 5.90
C GLU A 170 10.01 23.07 5.85
N ILE A 171 9.73 22.34 6.93
CA ILE A 171 9.95 20.88 7.04
C ILE A 171 9.08 20.11 6.05
N VAL A 172 7.80 20.44 5.93
CA VAL A 172 6.90 19.79 4.94
C VAL A 172 7.31 20.17 3.52
N LYS A 173 7.79 21.40 3.26
CA LYS A 173 8.37 21.73 1.94
C LYS A 173 9.58 20.87 1.61
N ALA A 174 10.45 20.60 2.58
CA ALA A 174 11.58 19.70 2.41
C ALA A 174 11.12 18.26 2.12
N TRP A 175 10.02 17.81 2.73
CA TRP A 175 9.41 16.51 2.41
C TRP A 175 9.03 16.40 0.94
N TYR A 176 8.30 17.38 0.38
CA TYR A 176 7.92 17.37 -1.04
C TYR A 176 9.14 17.31 -1.97
N LYS A 177 10.24 18.00 -1.61
CA LYS A 177 11.50 17.94 -2.36
C LYS A 177 12.15 16.55 -2.27
N ALA A 178 12.25 15.99 -1.06
CA ALA A 178 12.84 14.68 -0.83
C ALA A 178 12.02 13.58 -1.52
N ALA A 179 10.70 13.60 -1.37
CA ALA A 179 9.77 12.66 -1.99
C ALA A 179 9.89 12.65 -3.53
N ALA A 180 10.02 13.82 -4.15
CA ALA A 180 10.20 13.94 -5.60
C ALA A 180 11.55 13.39 -6.10
N ILE A 181 12.56 13.24 -5.24
CA ILE A 181 13.88 12.69 -5.58
C ILE A 181 13.94 11.19 -5.32
N SER A 182 13.55 10.75 -4.12
CA SER A 182 13.81 9.39 -3.63
C SER A 182 12.89 8.35 -4.29
N HIS A 183 11.63 8.69 -4.53
CA HIS A 183 10.61 7.73 -4.91
C HIS A 183 9.54 8.41 -5.77
N GLY A 184 9.75 8.55 -7.08
CA GLY A 184 8.75 9.13 -7.99
C GLY A 184 7.33 8.53 -7.89
N HIS A 185 7.16 7.43 -7.17
CA HIS A 185 5.92 6.75 -6.82
C HIS A 185 5.14 7.34 -5.63
N LEU A 186 5.67 8.27 -4.82
CA LEU A 186 4.92 8.74 -3.63
C LEU A 186 3.72 9.64 -3.99
N PHE A 187 3.79 10.32 -5.13
CA PHE A 187 2.72 11.20 -5.62
C PHE A 187 1.95 10.52 -6.73
N PHE A 188 1.16 9.51 -6.35
CA PHE A 188 0.48 8.63 -7.28
C PHE A 188 -1.04 8.86 -7.27
N ALA A 189 -1.65 9.06 -8.43
CA ALA A 189 -3.11 9.22 -8.56
C ALA A 189 -3.72 8.08 -9.37
N TYR A 190 -4.59 7.28 -8.75
CA TYR A 190 -5.35 6.21 -9.42
C TYR A 190 -6.69 6.68 -10.00
N THR A 191 -7.14 7.87 -9.60
CA THR A 191 -8.44 8.45 -9.99
C THR A 191 -8.31 9.95 -10.17
N SER A 192 -9.25 10.56 -10.89
CA SER A 192 -9.32 12.01 -11.04
C SER A 192 -9.53 12.77 -9.72
N ASP A 193 -10.29 12.19 -8.80
CA ASP A 193 -10.42 12.70 -7.43
C ASP A 193 -9.08 12.67 -6.67
N ALA A 194 -8.26 11.64 -6.88
CA ALA A 194 -6.92 11.58 -6.31
C ALA A 194 -6.02 12.68 -6.87
N ILE A 195 -6.09 12.98 -8.18
CA ILE A 195 -5.37 14.12 -8.79
C ILE A 195 -5.74 15.42 -8.07
N LYS A 196 -7.05 15.69 -7.93
CA LYS A 196 -7.54 16.90 -7.27
C LYS A 196 -7.10 16.96 -5.81
N SER A 197 -7.20 15.86 -5.07
CA SER A 197 -6.80 15.79 -3.66
C SER A 197 -5.30 16.05 -3.50
N LEU A 198 -4.45 15.39 -4.28
CA LEU A 198 -2.99 15.60 -4.22
C LEU A 198 -2.57 17.05 -4.44
N LEU A 199 -3.34 17.80 -5.25
CA LEU A 199 -3.04 19.19 -5.58
C LEU A 199 -3.62 20.21 -4.60
N THR A 200 -4.67 19.85 -3.86
CA THR A 200 -5.45 20.79 -3.05
C THR A 200 -5.46 20.48 -1.56
N THR A 201 -5.20 19.23 -1.17
CA THR A 201 -5.23 18.76 0.21
C THR A 201 -3.86 18.88 0.87
N ASP A 202 -3.78 19.68 1.91
CA ASP A 202 -2.60 19.72 2.78
C ASP A 202 -2.59 18.52 3.73
N ALA A 203 -1.89 17.46 3.34
CA ALA A 203 -1.85 16.19 4.08
C ALA A 203 -1.29 16.32 5.51
N PHE A 204 -0.50 17.36 5.78
CA PHE A 204 0.04 17.61 7.12
C PHE A 204 -0.74 18.69 7.86
N HIS A 205 -1.74 19.32 7.22
CA HIS A 205 -2.54 20.43 7.77
C HIS A 205 -1.69 21.55 8.40
N VAL A 206 -0.59 21.92 7.74
CA VAL A 206 0.34 22.97 8.17
C VAL A 206 0.06 24.33 7.50
N GLY A 207 -0.93 24.38 6.61
CA GLY A 207 -1.28 25.51 5.76
C GLY A 207 -0.49 25.56 4.44
N LEU A 208 0.02 24.43 3.94
CA LEU A 208 0.75 24.35 2.68
C LEU A 208 -0.21 24.11 1.51
N ASN A 209 0.01 24.79 0.37
CA ASN A 209 -0.69 24.48 -0.87
C ASN A 209 0.19 23.53 -1.73
N PRO A 210 -0.18 22.25 -1.88
CA PRO A 210 0.63 21.26 -2.60
C PRO A 210 0.97 21.67 -4.04
N ALA A 211 0.03 22.27 -4.77
CA ALA A 211 0.22 22.72 -6.16
C ALA A 211 1.36 23.75 -6.32
N THR A 212 1.82 24.36 -5.23
CA THR A 212 2.94 25.32 -5.22
C THR A 212 4.30 24.69 -4.94
N VAL A 213 4.35 23.43 -4.50
CA VAL A 213 5.59 22.76 -4.07
C VAL A 213 5.84 21.43 -4.77
N LEU A 214 4.80 20.80 -5.31
CA LEU A 214 4.89 19.52 -6.01
C LEU A 214 5.83 19.63 -7.22
N ARG A 215 6.70 18.62 -7.38
CA ARG A 215 7.71 18.56 -8.46
C ARG A 215 7.63 17.30 -9.31
N ALA A 216 6.92 16.28 -8.83
CA ALA A 216 6.70 15.05 -9.56
C ALA A 216 5.29 14.53 -9.26
N MET A 217 4.66 13.87 -10.22
CA MET A 217 3.40 13.15 -10.05
C MET A 217 3.36 12.00 -11.06
N THR A 218 2.84 10.86 -10.62
CA THR A 218 2.48 9.74 -11.47
C THR A 218 0.97 9.58 -11.44
N ILE A 219 0.37 9.41 -12.61
CA ILE A 219 -1.07 9.17 -12.76
C ILE A 219 -1.21 7.79 -13.38
N ASP A 220 -1.92 6.90 -12.70
CA ASP A 220 -2.29 5.61 -13.24
C ASP A 220 -3.61 5.71 -13.96
N VAL A 221 -3.58 5.20 -15.18
CA VAL A 221 -4.69 5.26 -16.09
C VAL A 221 -4.93 3.84 -16.56
N ASN A 222 -5.86 3.17 -15.86
CA ASN A 222 -6.35 1.87 -16.29
C ASN A 222 -7.33 2.06 -17.45
N LEU A 223 -6.87 1.74 -18.66
CA LEU A 223 -7.65 1.91 -19.89
C LEU A 223 -8.87 1.00 -19.93
N ASP A 224 -8.78 -0.19 -19.33
CA ASP A 224 -9.90 -1.13 -19.30
C ASP A 224 -11.03 -0.61 -18.42
N CYS A 225 -10.69 -0.06 -17.24
CA CYS A 225 -11.67 0.58 -16.37
C CYS A 225 -12.32 1.79 -17.05
N LEU A 226 -11.56 2.63 -17.75
CA LEU A 226 -12.10 3.79 -18.45
C LEU A 226 -13.10 3.39 -19.55
N ALA A 227 -12.75 2.40 -20.37
CA ALA A 227 -13.63 1.87 -21.42
C ALA A 227 -14.92 1.27 -20.82
N ALA A 228 -14.80 0.46 -19.76
CA ALA A 228 -15.94 -0.16 -19.10
C ALA A 228 -16.89 0.88 -18.45
N MET A 229 -16.34 1.90 -17.79
CA MET A 229 -17.13 2.98 -17.19
C MET A 229 -17.91 3.77 -18.24
N GLU A 230 -17.30 4.05 -19.39
CA GLU A 230 -17.98 4.78 -20.46
C GLU A 230 -19.10 3.95 -21.09
N LYS A 231 -18.87 2.65 -21.33
CA LYS A 231 -19.93 1.72 -21.76
C LYS A 231 -21.11 1.75 -20.80
N GLN A 232 -20.85 1.71 -19.49
CA GLN A 232 -21.90 1.79 -18.47
C GLN A 232 -22.64 3.13 -18.51
N ARG A 233 -21.92 4.26 -18.68
CA ARG A 233 -22.54 5.59 -18.81
C ARG A 233 -23.47 5.65 -20.01
N LYS A 234 -23.06 5.12 -21.17
CA LYS A 234 -23.88 5.07 -22.40
C LYS A 234 -25.15 4.24 -22.24
N VAL A 235 -25.04 3.09 -21.57
CA VAL A 235 -26.22 2.26 -21.25
C VAL A 235 -27.20 3.04 -20.37
N ILE A 236 -26.71 3.83 -19.42
CA ILE A 236 -27.55 4.65 -18.54
C ILE A 236 -28.15 5.86 -19.28
N SER A 237 -27.38 6.53 -20.14
CA SER A 237 -27.82 7.71 -20.88
C SER A 237 -28.67 7.38 -22.11
N GLY A 238 -28.65 6.13 -22.59
CA GLY A 238 -29.31 5.70 -23.81
C GLY A 238 -28.69 6.28 -25.08
N THR A 239 -27.44 6.72 -25.05
CA THR A 239 -26.74 7.29 -26.22
C THR A 239 -25.98 6.23 -27.00
N GLU A 240 -26.35 6.02 -28.26
CA GLU A 240 -25.64 5.17 -29.21
C GLU A 240 -24.53 5.99 -29.90
N THR A 241 -23.39 6.16 -29.23
CA THR A 241 -22.18 6.76 -29.85
C THR A 241 -21.12 5.68 -30.07
N THR A 242 -20.36 5.80 -31.16
CA THR A 242 -19.29 4.86 -31.54
C THR A 242 -17.99 5.06 -30.75
N ASP A 243 -17.78 6.24 -30.16
CA ASP A 243 -16.51 6.61 -29.51
C ASP A 243 -16.31 5.85 -28.20
N MET A 244 -15.18 5.23 -27.91
CA MET A 244 -15.08 4.39 -26.70
C MET A 244 -15.01 5.20 -25.40
N LEU A 245 -14.55 6.45 -25.45
CA LEU A 245 -14.37 7.35 -24.32
C LEU A 245 -15.08 8.69 -24.54
N ASP A 246 -15.71 9.24 -23.49
CA ASP A 246 -16.18 10.64 -23.46
C ASP A 246 -14.99 11.58 -23.25
N ILE A 247 -14.31 11.92 -24.35
CA ILE A 247 -13.09 12.73 -24.34
C ILE A 247 -13.30 14.08 -23.60
N PRO A 248 -14.35 14.88 -23.87
CA PRO A 248 -14.58 16.13 -23.15
C PRO A 248 -14.70 15.98 -21.64
N SER A 249 -15.46 14.99 -21.16
CA SER A 249 -15.63 14.77 -19.72
C SER A 249 -14.32 14.33 -19.06
N LEU A 250 -13.58 13.41 -19.69
CA LEU A 250 -12.29 12.97 -19.17
C LEU A 250 -11.25 14.10 -19.20
N GLN A 251 -11.24 14.96 -20.21
CA GLN A 251 -10.37 16.15 -20.23
C GLN A 251 -10.60 17.06 -19.01
N GLN A 252 -11.85 17.23 -18.60
CA GLN A 252 -12.20 18.00 -17.40
C GLN A 252 -11.64 17.35 -16.12
N GLU A 253 -11.59 16.02 -16.07
CA GLU A 253 -11.02 15.27 -14.95
C GLU A 253 -9.50 15.53 -14.77
N PHE A 254 -8.77 15.82 -15.86
CA PHE A 254 -7.35 16.17 -15.83
C PHE A 254 -7.06 17.67 -15.66
N GLU A 255 -8.05 18.55 -15.81
CA GLU A 255 -7.93 20.01 -15.67
C GLU A 255 -7.24 20.46 -14.35
N PRO A 256 -7.46 19.80 -13.18
CA PRO A 256 -6.79 20.18 -11.94
C PRO A 256 -5.27 20.24 -12.05
N LEU A 257 -4.64 19.42 -12.92
CA LEU A 257 -3.18 19.43 -13.14
C LEU A 257 -2.66 20.78 -13.59
N LEU A 258 -3.47 21.57 -14.29
CA LEU A 258 -3.09 22.90 -14.76
C LEU A 258 -2.85 23.89 -13.61
N LYS A 259 -3.32 23.57 -12.38
CA LYS A 259 -3.09 24.37 -11.17
C LYS A 259 -1.67 24.25 -10.61
N VAL A 260 -0.87 23.27 -11.08
CA VAL A 260 0.54 23.16 -10.71
C VAL A 260 1.28 24.43 -11.14
N LYS A 261 1.79 25.18 -10.16
CA LYS A 261 2.45 26.47 -10.42
C LYS A 261 3.86 26.31 -11.00
N ASN A 262 4.54 25.24 -10.62
CA ASN A 262 5.95 25.02 -10.91
C ASN A 262 6.12 23.93 -11.97
N LYS A 263 5.84 24.23 -13.24
CA LYS A 263 5.90 23.22 -14.32
C LYS A 263 7.31 23.03 -14.90
N THR A 264 8.19 24.03 -14.82
CA THR A 264 9.58 23.88 -15.30
C THR A 264 10.32 22.81 -14.50
N GLY A 265 10.80 21.79 -15.21
CA GLY A 265 11.45 20.62 -14.63
C GLY A 265 10.50 19.69 -13.85
N PHE A 266 9.19 19.93 -13.86
CA PHE A 266 8.20 19.07 -13.24
C PHE A 266 8.18 17.72 -13.95
N LYS A 267 8.16 16.61 -13.21
CA LYS A 267 8.11 15.25 -13.77
C LYS A 267 6.68 14.73 -13.72
N LEU A 268 5.98 14.70 -14.85
CA LEU A 268 4.64 14.12 -14.94
C LEU A 268 4.73 12.80 -15.68
N THR A 269 4.35 11.71 -15.01
CA THR A 269 4.34 10.36 -15.57
C THR A 269 2.88 9.89 -15.68
N PHE A 270 2.49 9.41 -16.86
CA PHE A 270 1.25 8.64 -17.02
C PHE A 270 1.61 7.17 -17.10
N ASP A 271 1.25 6.41 -16.07
CA ASP A 271 1.32 4.96 -16.07
C ASP A 271 0.03 4.44 -16.71
N VAL A 272 0.09 4.06 -17.97
CA VAL A 272 -1.07 3.58 -18.73
C VAL A 272 -1.12 2.07 -18.61
N THR A 273 -2.14 1.54 -17.95
CA THR A 273 -2.30 0.12 -17.64
C THR A 273 -3.41 -0.49 -18.48
N GLN A 274 -3.18 -1.71 -18.98
CA GLN A 274 -4.18 -2.48 -19.72
C GLN A 274 -3.95 -3.99 -19.55
N TRP A 275 -4.99 -4.79 -19.64
CA TRP A 275 -4.94 -6.25 -19.54
C TRP A 275 -4.85 -6.88 -20.93
N HIS A 276 -5.79 -6.51 -21.80
CA HIS A 276 -5.77 -6.85 -23.21
C HIS A 276 -5.33 -5.62 -24.01
N ILE A 277 -4.27 -5.74 -24.79
CA ILE A 277 -3.67 -4.59 -25.48
C ILE A 277 -4.60 -4.13 -26.60
N ARG A 278 -5.34 -3.04 -26.38
CA ARG A 278 -6.23 -2.40 -27.36
C ARG A 278 -5.71 -1.02 -27.72
N LEU A 279 -5.08 -0.90 -28.88
CA LEU A 279 -4.50 0.32 -29.42
C LEU A 279 -5.55 1.36 -29.81
N ASN A 280 -6.77 0.95 -30.19
CA ASN A 280 -7.85 1.89 -30.48
C ASN A 280 -8.16 2.80 -29.26
N VAL A 281 -8.11 2.26 -28.02
CA VAL A 281 -8.33 3.02 -26.77
C VAL A 281 -7.19 4.01 -26.49
N TRP A 282 -5.96 3.66 -26.89
CA TRP A 282 -4.79 4.51 -26.68
C TRP A 282 -4.92 5.85 -27.40
N LYS A 283 -5.46 5.82 -28.62
CA LYS A 283 -5.68 7.04 -29.42
C LYS A 283 -6.54 8.04 -28.66
N GLU A 284 -7.69 7.58 -28.18
CA GLU A 284 -8.65 8.41 -27.46
C GLU A 284 -8.07 8.90 -26.13
N MET A 285 -7.35 8.04 -25.40
CA MET A 285 -6.65 8.44 -24.18
C MET A 285 -5.59 9.53 -24.45
N PHE A 286 -4.82 9.44 -25.53
CA PHE A 286 -3.87 10.49 -25.89
C PHE A 286 -4.57 11.82 -26.21
N GLU A 287 -5.74 11.77 -26.86
CA GLU A 287 -6.57 12.95 -27.07
C GLU A 287 -7.08 13.55 -25.75
N VAL A 288 -7.38 12.72 -24.75
CA VAL A 288 -7.76 13.16 -23.40
C VAL A 288 -6.63 13.93 -22.71
N VAL A 289 -5.41 13.39 -22.68
CA VAL A 289 -4.31 14.04 -21.92
C VAL A 289 -3.55 15.12 -22.70
N LYS A 290 -3.73 15.17 -24.02
CA LYS A 290 -3.05 16.11 -24.93
C LYS A 290 -3.05 17.56 -24.45
N PRO A 291 -4.19 18.17 -24.06
CA PRO A 291 -4.20 19.57 -23.62
C PRO A 291 -3.28 19.83 -22.43
N VAL A 292 -3.26 18.91 -21.45
CA VAL A 292 -2.40 19.02 -20.27
C VAL A 292 -0.93 18.80 -20.66
N VAL A 293 -0.64 17.77 -21.45
CA VAL A 293 0.71 17.46 -21.93
C VAL A 293 1.30 18.65 -22.69
N ASP A 294 0.54 19.27 -23.59
CA ASP A 294 0.99 20.43 -24.37
C ASP A 294 1.36 21.61 -23.48
N VAL A 295 0.53 21.94 -22.49
CA VAL A 295 0.81 23.03 -21.55
C VAL A 295 2.07 22.73 -20.72
N PHE A 296 2.18 21.52 -20.17
CA PHE A 296 3.32 21.14 -19.34
C PHE A 296 4.62 21.12 -20.15
N LYS A 297 4.63 20.53 -21.36
CA LYS A 297 5.79 20.55 -22.26
C LYS A 297 6.21 21.97 -22.61
N LYS A 298 5.25 22.85 -22.96
CA LYS A 298 5.51 24.26 -23.28
C LYS A 298 6.16 25.01 -22.11
N GLU A 299 5.81 24.68 -20.87
CA GLU A 299 6.41 25.27 -19.66
C GLU A 299 7.69 24.55 -19.17
N GLY A 300 8.21 23.59 -19.95
CA GLY A 300 9.48 22.92 -19.68
C GLY A 300 9.39 21.76 -18.69
N ALA A 301 8.21 21.13 -18.55
CA ALA A 301 8.06 19.90 -17.80
C ALA A 301 8.66 18.69 -18.55
N ILE A 302 9.01 17.66 -17.80
CA ILE A 302 9.44 16.35 -18.28
C ILE A 302 8.20 15.45 -18.23
N ILE A 303 7.68 15.10 -19.40
CA ILE A 303 6.55 14.18 -19.53
C ILE A 303 7.08 12.78 -19.81
N ARG A 304 6.48 11.78 -19.18
CA ARG A 304 6.71 10.36 -19.47
C ARG A 304 5.39 9.65 -19.59
N VAL A 305 5.27 8.73 -20.54
CA VAL A 305 4.14 7.82 -20.62
C VAL A 305 4.71 6.42 -20.62
N ILE A 306 4.28 5.64 -19.64
CA ILE A 306 4.78 4.29 -19.39
C ILE A 306 3.60 3.36 -19.61
N PHE A 307 3.68 2.54 -20.65
CA PHE A 307 2.69 1.48 -20.83
C PHE A 307 3.04 0.27 -19.96
N LYS A 308 2.02 -0.34 -19.37
CA LYS A 308 2.11 -1.56 -18.56
C LYS A 308 0.98 -2.51 -18.93
N CYS A 309 1.34 -3.75 -19.25
CA CYS A 309 0.38 -4.85 -19.42
C CYS A 309 0.29 -5.67 -18.13
N HIS A 310 -0.91 -6.00 -17.66
CA HIS A 310 -1.11 -6.93 -16.52
C HIS A 310 -1.52 -8.32 -17.02
N TYR A 311 -0.89 -9.37 -16.50
CA TYR A 311 -1.19 -10.76 -16.83
C TYR A 311 -1.91 -11.47 -15.68
N HIS A 312 -2.92 -12.28 -16.01
CA HIS A 312 -3.90 -12.82 -15.06
C HIS A 312 -3.41 -13.82 -14.00
N LEU A 313 -2.19 -14.38 -14.05
CA LEU A 313 -1.95 -15.64 -13.33
C LEU A 313 -0.76 -15.78 -12.37
N ASP A 314 0.33 -15.00 -12.41
CA ASP A 314 1.49 -15.35 -11.55
C ASP A 314 2.40 -14.18 -11.09
N GLY A 315 1.86 -12.97 -11.07
CA GLY A 315 2.60 -11.80 -10.57
C GLY A 315 3.42 -11.12 -11.67
N TYR A 316 2.97 -9.92 -12.04
CA TYR A 316 3.72 -8.81 -12.60
C TYR A 316 4.87 -9.15 -13.58
N ILE A 317 4.59 -9.82 -14.71
CA ILE A 317 5.43 -9.53 -15.88
C ILE A 317 5.03 -8.14 -16.36
N ARG A 318 5.72 -7.13 -15.86
CA ARG A 318 5.57 -5.75 -16.28
C ARG A 318 6.28 -5.61 -17.62
N LEU A 319 5.57 -5.69 -18.74
CA LEU A 319 6.09 -5.07 -19.96
C LEU A 319 6.09 -3.56 -19.69
N GLU A 320 7.25 -3.00 -19.38
CA GLU A 320 7.42 -1.57 -19.17
C GLU A 320 8.08 -0.97 -20.40
N GLY A 321 7.31 -0.19 -21.15
CA GLY A 321 7.83 0.59 -22.27
C GLY A 321 7.64 2.07 -21.99
N GLU A 322 8.74 2.84 -21.97
CA GLU A 322 8.64 4.30 -22.07
C GLU A 322 8.23 4.62 -23.50
N LEU A 323 6.99 5.10 -23.67
CA LEU A 323 6.54 5.64 -24.94
C LEU A 323 7.22 7.00 -25.09
N ASP A 324 7.93 7.20 -26.21
CA ASP A 324 8.45 8.51 -26.53
C ASP A 324 7.30 9.51 -26.46
N THR A 325 7.54 10.68 -25.87
CA THR A 325 6.53 11.72 -25.83
C THR A 325 6.16 12.24 -27.23
N ALA A 326 6.99 11.97 -28.24
CA ALA A 326 6.63 12.10 -29.65
C ALA A 326 5.55 11.08 -30.06
N SER A 327 5.52 9.88 -29.47
CA SER A 327 4.51 8.84 -29.67
C SER A 327 3.16 9.15 -29.01
N ILE A 328 3.09 10.08 -28.06
CA ILE A 328 1.80 10.65 -27.56
C ILE A 328 1.16 11.54 -28.63
N PHE A 329 1.95 12.03 -29.59
CA PHE A 329 1.47 12.70 -30.81
C PHE A 329 1.83 11.87 -32.03
N PRO A 330 1.28 10.67 -32.11
CA PRO A 330 1.83 9.69 -32.98
C PRO A 330 1.79 10.14 -34.45
N PRO A 331 2.84 9.84 -35.25
CA PRO A 331 2.74 9.97 -36.70
C PRO A 331 1.61 9.07 -37.21
N PRO A 332 1.05 9.30 -38.41
CA PRO A 332 -0.04 8.46 -38.95
C PRO A 332 0.24 6.95 -38.95
N THR A 333 1.52 6.53 -38.89
CA THR A 333 1.98 5.14 -38.89
C THR A 333 2.04 4.49 -37.50
N TRP A 334 1.77 5.23 -36.43
CA TRP A 334 2.02 4.76 -35.07
C TRP A 334 1.30 3.48 -34.68
N HIS A 335 0.10 3.29 -35.22
CA HIS A 335 -0.70 2.11 -34.92
C HIS A 335 0.01 0.90 -35.50
N GLN A 336 0.46 0.97 -36.76
CA GLN A 336 1.28 -0.09 -37.37
C GLN A 336 2.61 -0.28 -36.66
N ASP A 337 3.26 0.80 -36.21
CA ASP A 337 4.53 0.73 -35.48
C ASP A 337 4.35 0.05 -34.10
N ALA A 338 3.26 0.34 -33.40
CA ALA A 338 2.88 -0.29 -32.14
C ALA A 338 2.53 -1.77 -32.33
N VAL A 339 1.70 -2.11 -33.34
CA VAL A 339 1.41 -3.50 -33.73
C VAL A 339 2.71 -4.27 -34.00
N ALA A 340 3.59 -3.72 -34.85
CA ALA A 340 4.87 -4.35 -35.18
C ALA A 340 5.82 -4.46 -33.97
N HIS A 341 5.72 -3.55 -33.00
CA HIS A 341 6.46 -3.63 -31.74
C HIS A 341 5.93 -4.77 -30.87
N PHE A 342 4.62 -4.81 -30.61
CA PHE A 342 4.01 -5.84 -29.76
C PHE A 342 4.12 -7.23 -30.38
N ASP A 343 4.03 -7.37 -31.69
CA ASP A 343 4.21 -8.64 -32.40
C ASP A 343 5.62 -9.23 -32.24
N LYS A 344 6.63 -8.40 -31.98
CA LYS A 344 8.02 -8.85 -31.74
C LYS A 344 8.25 -9.33 -30.32
N LEU A 345 7.30 -9.13 -29.39
CA LEU A 345 7.45 -9.48 -27.98
C LEU A 345 6.83 -10.87 -27.75
N PRO A 346 7.64 -11.96 -27.71
CA PRO A 346 7.12 -13.34 -27.72
C PRO A 346 6.44 -13.75 -26.40
N HIS A 347 6.58 -12.95 -25.34
CA HIS A 347 6.04 -13.26 -24.02
C HIS A 347 4.62 -12.72 -23.79
N ILE A 348 4.08 -11.92 -24.72
CA ILE A 348 2.67 -11.51 -24.68
C ILE A 348 1.82 -12.69 -25.19
N PRO A 349 0.95 -13.28 -24.35
CA PRO A 349 0.01 -14.33 -24.74
C PRO A 349 -0.87 -13.87 -25.91
N GLU A 350 -1.31 -14.81 -26.74
CA GLU A 350 -2.19 -14.48 -27.87
C GLU A 350 -3.53 -13.88 -27.41
N SER A 351 -4.02 -14.30 -26.23
CA SER A 351 -5.24 -13.77 -25.59
C SER A 351 -5.18 -12.29 -25.22
N ASP A 352 -3.98 -11.69 -25.19
CA ASP A 352 -3.78 -10.31 -24.75
C ASP A 352 -3.44 -9.39 -25.94
N ARG A 353 -3.56 -9.91 -27.17
CA ARG A 353 -3.23 -9.22 -28.44
C ARG A 353 -4.46 -8.74 -29.20
N ASP A 354 -5.43 -8.20 -28.48
CA ASP A 354 -6.68 -7.68 -29.03
C ASP A 354 -6.51 -6.71 -30.19
N TYR A 355 -5.42 -5.94 -30.20
CA TYR A 355 -5.05 -5.04 -31.30
C TYR A 355 -5.00 -5.72 -32.69
N ARG A 356 -4.87 -7.05 -32.77
CA ARG A 356 -4.92 -7.80 -34.03
C ARG A 356 -6.32 -7.94 -34.60
N TYR A 357 -7.34 -7.83 -33.75
CA TYR A 357 -8.74 -8.09 -34.08
C TYR A 357 -9.59 -6.81 -34.10
N GLU A 358 -9.05 -5.64 -33.72
CA GLU A 358 -9.78 -4.35 -33.68
C GLU A 358 -10.51 -3.95 -34.97
N ASN A 359 -10.11 -4.49 -36.12
CA ASN A 359 -10.74 -4.21 -37.42
C ASN A 359 -11.73 -5.30 -37.86
N ASP A 360 -11.87 -6.39 -37.08
CA ASP A 360 -12.83 -7.45 -37.34
C ASP A 360 -14.24 -6.95 -36.97
N PRO A 361 -15.23 -7.01 -37.87
CA PRO A 361 -16.60 -6.58 -37.56
C PRO A 361 -17.26 -7.39 -36.43
N ASP A 362 -16.79 -8.61 -36.18
CA ASP A 362 -17.30 -9.49 -35.13
C ASP A 362 -16.50 -9.36 -33.81
N TYR A 363 -15.46 -8.52 -33.76
CA TYR A 363 -14.70 -8.29 -32.53
C TYR A 363 -15.53 -7.53 -31.50
N ASP A 364 -15.88 -8.22 -30.42
CA ASP A 364 -16.42 -7.61 -29.21
C ASP A 364 -15.31 -7.58 -28.13
N PRO A 365 -14.80 -6.39 -27.76
CA PRO A 365 -13.77 -6.27 -26.73
C PRO A 365 -14.22 -6.80 -25.36
N ASP A 366 -15.51 -7.04 -25.17
CA ASP A 366 -16.11 -7.51 -23.91
C ASP A 366 -16.46 -9.01 -23.91
N GLU A 367 -16.24 -9.74 -25.01
CA GLU A 367 -16.60 -11.17 -25.11
C GLU A 367 -15.73 -12.07 -24.21
N ASP A 368 -14.43 -11.74 -24.11
CA ASP A 368 -13.47 -12.48 -23.26
C ASP A 368 -13.14 -11.75 -21.94
N SER A 369 -13.47 -10.46 -21.85
CA SER A 369 -13.21 -9.64 -20.66
C SER A 369 -14.42 -9.64 -19.73
N ASN A 370 -14.74 -10.82 -19.17
CA ASN A 370 -15.57 -10.93 -17.96
C ASN A 370 -14.73 -11.17 -16.69
N PRO A 371 -13.79 -10.28 -16.34
CA PRO A 371 -13.24 -10.29 -15.01
C PRO A 371 -14.27 -9.78 -14.03
N ASP A 372 -14.43 -10.51 -12.93
CA ASP A 372 -15.33 -10.12 -11.86
C ASP A 372 -14.98 -8.68 -11.40
N PRO A 373 -15.88 -7.69 -11.51
CA PRO A 373 -15.62 -6.29 -11.12
C PRO A 373 -15.20 -6.15 -9.65
N TYR A 374 -15.32 -7.19 -8.83
CA TYR A 374 -14.84 -7.24 -7.46
C TYR A 374 -13.37 -7.67 -7.28
N ASP A 375 -12.70 -8.18 -8.31
CA ASP A 375 -11.24 -8.45 -8.26
C ASP A 375 -10.39 -7.16 -8.29
N TYR A 376 -11.03 -5.99 -8.44
CA TYR A 376 -10.39 -4.71 -8.76
C TYR A 376 -10.09 -3.77 -7.59
N PHE A 377 -10.54 -4.08 -6.36
CA PHE A 377 -10.48 -3.11 -5.26
C PHE A 377 -9.45 -3.40 -4.16
N PHE A 378 -8.56 -4.39 -4.34
CA PHE A 378 -7.53 -4.70 -3.35
C PHE A 378 -6.16 -4.97 -3.97
N PRO A 379 -5.15 -4.13 -3.68
CA PRO A 379 -3.86 -4.62 -3.21
C PRO A 379 -3.94 -5.08 -1.75
#